data_AF-A0A4P7W9I3-F1
#
_entry.id   AF-A0A4P7W9I3-F1
#
_cell.length_a   1.000
_cell.length_b   1.000
_cell.length_c   1.000
_cell.angle_alpha   90.00
_cell.angle_beta   90.00
_cell.angle_gamma   90.00
#
_symmetry.space_group_name_H-M   'P 1'
#
loop_
_entity.id
_entity.type
_entity.pdbx_description
1 polymer ?
#
loop_
_entity_poly.entity_id
_entity_poly.type
_entity_poly.pdbx_seq_one_letter_code
_entity_poly.pdbx_strand_id
1 'polypeptide(L)'
;MNLKENFTHVWKNNLWESSESRSGPGSERGSRIVQEALKLFDQIIPQFNICSINDIPCGDFNWFEIVLEKYPQIKYHGFDIVAEAIQAHNENFSQYRFTEFNAVLTLHHKQISFSAKKCSAI
;
A
#
# COMPACT_ATOMS: atom_id res chain seq x y z
N MET A 1 -7.65 -8.17 22.56
CA MET A 1 -7.32 -7.13 21.57
C MET A 1 -8.02 -7.45 20.26
N ASN A 2 -8.56 -6.44 19.58
CA ASN A 2 -9.13 -6.59 18.23
C ASN A 2 -8.03 -6.54 17.15
N LEU A 3 -8.39 -6.79 15.87
CA LEU A 3 -7.42 -6.78 14.76
C LEU A 3 -6.63 -5.46 14.67
N LYS A 4 -7.31 -4.32 14.80
CA LYS A 4 -6.67 -3.00 14.75
C LYS A 4 -5.64 -2.86 15.87
N GLU A 5 -6.04 -3.16 17.10
CA GLU A 5 -5.16 -3.10 18.27
C GLU A 5 -3.92 -4.00 18.11
N ASN A 6 -4.09 -5.22 17.59
CA ASN A 6 -2.98 -6.15 17.35
C ASN A 6 -1.98 -5.58 16.33
N PHE A 7 -2.45 -5.13 15.17
CA PHE A 7 -1.55 -4.61 14.13
C PHE A 7 -0.93 -3.25 14.50
N THR A 8 -1.65 -2.39 15.22
CA THR A 8 -1.07 -1.16 15.80
C THR A 8 0.03 -1.52 16.79
N HIS A 9 -0.14 -2.54 17.64
CA HIS A 9 0.89 -2.99 18.56
C HIS A 9 2.14 -3.52 17.83
N VAL A 10 1.94 -4.34 16.80
CA VAL A 10 3.01 -4.87 15.94
C VAL A 10 3.81 -3.74 15.28
N TRP A 11 3.12 -2.76 14.67
CA TRP A 11 3.76 -1.64 13.98
C TRP A 11 4.55 -0.74 14.95
N LYS A 12 3.93 -0.33 16.07
CA LYS A 12 4.56 0.55 17.07
C LYS A 12 5.84 -0.04 17.64
N ASN A 13 5.81 -1.32 17.99
CA ASN A 13 6.93 -2.00 18.64
C ASN A 13 7.90 -2.66 17.64
N ASN A 14 7.70 -2.46 16.33
CA ASN A 14 8.52 -3.09 15.29
C ASN A 14 8.66 -4.61 15.47
N LEU A 15 7.55 -5.32 15.76
CA LEU A 15 7.62 -6.75 16.11
C LEU A 15 7.98 -7.67 14.93
N TRP A 16 8.03 -7.13 13.71
CA TRP A 16 8.59 -7.83 12.57
C TRP A 16 10.12 -7.71 12.46
N GLU A 17 10.75 -6.94 13.36
CA GLU A 17 12.20 -6.88 13.59
C GLU A 17 13.05 -6.51 12.37
N SER A 18 12.49 -5.75 11.42
CA SER A 18 13.28 -5.15 10.34
C SER A 18 13.77 -3.76 10.71
N SER A 19 15.02 -3.46 10.36
CA SER A 19 15.63 -2.14 10.54
C SER A 19 15.22 -1.13 9.47
N GLU A 20 14.68 -1.60 8.35
CA GLU A 20 14.29 -0.77 7.20
C GLU A 20 12.77 -0.61 7.11
N SER A 21 12.01 -1.69 7.31
CA SER A 21 10.57 -1.73 7.02
C SER A 21 9.76 -2.16 8.24
N ARG A 22 8.81 -1.32 8.66
CA ARG A 22 7.81 -1.67 9.70
C ARG A 22 6.85 -2.76 9.24
N SER A 23 6.82 -3.10 7.95
CA SER A 23 6.11 -4.25 7.39
C SER A 23 6.97 -5.53 7.35
N GLY A 24 8.17 -5.51 7.94
CA GLY A 24 9.06 -6.65 8.10
C GLY A 24 10.05 -6.87 6.95
N PRO A 25 10.95 -7.88 7.09
CA PRO A 25 12.05 -8.12 6.15
C PRO A 25 11.62 -8.43 4.71
N GLY A 26 10.44 -9.04 4.56
CA GLY A 26 9.85 -9.31 3.24
C GLY A 26 9.41 -8.06 2.49
N SER A 27 9.31 -6.91 3.16
CA SER A 27 8.94 -5.62 2.56
C SER A 27 10.13 -4.67 2.44
N GLU A 28 11.35 -5.15 2.70
CA GLU A 28 12.58 -4.41 2.45
C GLU A 28 12.82 -4.28 0.95
N ARG A 29 13.29 -3.11 0.52
CA ARG A 29 13.55 -2.75 -0.87
C ARG A 29 14.50 -3.75 -1.54
N GLY A 30 15.48 -4.25 -0.80
CA GLY A 30 16.46 -5.24 -1.28
C GLY A 30 15.98 -6.70 -1.24
N SER A 31 14.82 -7.00 -0.64
CA SER A 31 14.35 -8.38 -0.51
C SER A 31 14.01 -8.99 -1.88
N ARG A 32 14.24 -10.30 -2.03
CA ARG A 32 13.98 -11.01 -3.30
C ARG A 32 12.54 -10.82 -3.78
N ILE A 33 11.58 -10.89 -2.85
CA ILE A 33 10.15 -10.80 -3.19
C ILE A 33 9.77 -9.40 -3.67
N VAL A 34 10.31 -8.34 -3.06
CA VAL A 34 10.10 -6.96 -3.55
C VAL A 34 10.73 -6.79 -4.93
N GLN A 35 11.96 -7.28 -5.14
CA GLN A 35 12.63 -7.20 -6.45
C GLN A 35 11.86 -7.93 -7.56
N GLU A 36 11.23 -9.05 -7.26
CA GLU A 36 10.34 -9.77 -8.19
C GLU A 36 9.04 -9.00 -8.44
N ALA A 37 8.44 -8.41 -7.40
CA ALA A 37 7.23 -7.60 -7.53
C ALA A 37 7.46 -6.35 -8.39
N LEU A 38 8.58 -5.63 -8.19
CA LEU A 38 8.93 -4.46 -9.00
C LEU A 38 9.02 -4.79 -10.51
N LYS A 39 9.63 -5.93 -10.85
CA LYS A 39 9.69 -6.42 -12.24
C LYS A 39 8.31 -6.73 -12.80
N LEU A 40 7.41 -7.28 -11.98
CA LEU A 40 6.04 -7.55 -12.38
C LEU A 40 5.29 -6.24 -12.64
N PHE A 41 5.40 -5.25 -11.76
CA PHE A 41 4.78 -3.93 -11.95
C PHE A 41 5.25 -3.25 -13.23
N ASP A 42 6.55 -3.35 -13.54
CA ASP A 42 7.13 -2.84 -14.78
C ASP A 42 6.52 -3.45 -16.05
N GLN A 43 6.07 -4.70 -15.97
CA GLN A 43 5.44 -5.39 -17.08
C GLN A 43 3.94 -5.06 -17.16
N ILE A 44 3.21 -5.16 -16.05
CA ILE A 44 1.75 -5.08 -16.06
C ILE A 44 1.22 -3.65 -16.21
N ILE A 45 1.94 -2.64 -15.68
CA ILE A 45 1.46 -1.25 -15.75
C ILE A 45 1.33 -0.80 -17.20
N PRO A 46 2.36 -0.92 -18.06
CA PRO A 46 2.23 -0.57 -19.48
C PRO A 46 1.31 -1.53 -20.23
N GLN A 47 1.41 -2.84 -19.98
CA GLN A 47 0.64 -3.86 -20.70
C GLN A 47 -0.87 -3.66 -20.58
N PHE A 48 -1.34 -3.29 -19.39
CA PHE A 48 -2.78 -3.11 -19.12
C PHE A 48 -3.21 -1.64 -19.06
N ASN A 49 -2.30 -0.70 -19.35
CA ASN A 49 -2.53 0.73 -19.23
C ASN A 49 -3.13 1.10 -17.84
N ILE A 50 -2.46 0.65 -16.78
CA ILE A 50 -2.91 0.87 -15.39
C ILE A 50 -2.73 2.34 -15.04
N CYS A 51 -3.81 2.96 -14.57
CA CYS A 51 -3.81 4.38 -14.18
C CYS A 51 -4.31 4.63 -12.76
N SER A 52 -4.70 3.58 -12.04
CA SER A 52 -5.04 3.67 -10.64
C SER A 52 -4.75 2.36 -9.93
N ILE A 53 -4.23 2.44 -8.71
CA ILE A 53 -3.94 1.29 -7.86
C ILE A 53 -4.56 1.56 -6.49
N ASN A 54 -5.35 0.61 -5.98
CA ASN A 54 -5.75 0.55 -4.58
C ASN A 54 -4.90 -0.51 -3.90
N ASP A 55 -4.15 -0.13 -2.88
CA ASP A 55 -3.22 -1.01 -2.16
C ASP A 55 -3.76 -1.31 -0.75
N ILE A 56 -4.13 -2.57 -0.52
CA ILE A 56 -4.92 -3.00 0.64
C ILE A 56 -4.43 -4.38 1.13
N PRO A 57 -3.66 -4.47 2.23
CA PRO A 57 -3.08 -3.38 3.01
C PRO A 57 -1.83 -2.76 2.35
N CYS A 58 -1.60 -1.45 2.53
CA CYS A 58 -0.42 -0.75 2.04
C CYS A 58 0.81 -0.81 2.98
N GLY A 59 0.61 -1.28 4.23
CA GLY A 59 1.70 -1.47 5.18
C GLY A 59 2.38 -0.16 5.56
N ASP A 60 3.71 -0.13 5.52
CA ASP A 60 4.54 1.04 5.80
C ASP A 60 4.89 1.87 4.57
N PHE A 61 4.40 1.47 3.39
CA PHE A 61 4.65 2.12 2.10
C PHE A 61 6.13 2.18 1.67
N ASN A 62 7.02 1.41 2.33
CA ASN A 62 8.47 1.49 2.12
C ASN A 62 8.92 1.21 0.68
N TRP A 63 8.42 0.14 0.06
CA TRP A 63 8.86 -0.28 -1.27
C TRP A 63 7.92 0.17 -2.39
N PHE A 64 6.63 0.38 -2.11
CA PHE A 64 5.65 0.72 -3.15
C PHE A 64 5.87 2.14 -3.70
N GLU A 65 6.47 3.02 -2.91
CA GLU A 65 6.94 4.35 -3.37
C GLU A 65 7.79 4.24 -4.65
N ILE A 66 8.66 3.23 -4.75
CA ILE A 66 9.54 3.02 -5.92
C ILE A 66 8.72 2.81 -7.21
N VAL A 67 7.59 2.10 -7.11
CA VAL A 67 6.69 1.89 -8.25
C VAL A 67 6.08 3.23 -8.69
N LEU A 68 5.64 4.04 -7.74
CA LEU A 68 4.97 5.31 -8.04
C LEU A 68 5.93 6.41 -8.52
N GLU A 69 7.17 6.43 -8.04
CA GLU A 69 8.22 7.31 -8.58
C GLU A 69 8.48 7.03 -10.07
N LYS A 70 8.46 5.76 -10.47
CA LYS A 70 8.63 5.35 -11.87
C LYS A 70 7.36 5.59 -12.72
N TYR A 71 6.19 5.51 -12.11
CA TYR A 71 4.89 5.65 -12.78
C TYR A 71 4.04 6.76 -12.13
N PRO A 72 4.48 8.04 -12.18
CA PRO A 72 3.86 9.15 -11.45
C PRO A 72 2.43 9.49 -11.93
N GLN A 73 2.02 8.98 -13.09
CA GLN A 73 0.65 9.13 -13.60
C GLN A 73 -0.38 8.27 -12.86
N ILE A 74 0.05 7.27 -12.09
CA ILE A 74 -0.85 6.35 -11.39
C ILE A 74 -1.51 7.07 -10.22
N LYS A 75 -2.84 7.04 -10.21
CA LYS A 75 -3.63 7.46 -9.04
C LYS A 75 -3.59 6.38 -7.98
N TYR A 76 -2.73 6.55 -6.99
CA TYR A 76 -2.58 5.61 -5.88
C TYR A 76 -3.48 5.96 -4.70
N HIS A 77 -4.09 4.93 -4.10
CA HIS A 77 -4.79 5.03 -2.83
C HIS A 77 -4.37 3.84 -1.93
N GLY A 78 -3.61 4.15 -0.88
CA GLY A 78 -3.17 3.17 0.12
C GLY A 78 -4.17 3.05 1.26
N PHE A 79 -4.35 1.84 1.76
CA PHE A 79 -5.25 1.54 2.86
C PHE A 79 -4.56 0.63 3.87
N ASP A 80 -4.67 0.94 5.15
CA ASP A 80 -4.15 0.06 6.20
C ASP A 80 -5.02 0.19 7.46
N ILE A 81 -5.01 -0.84 8.30
CA ILE A 81 -5.75 -0.85 9.55
C ILE A 81 -5.06 0.01 10.64
N VAL A 82 -3.76 0.26 10.51
CA VAL A 82 -2.96 1.01 11.48
C VAL A 82 -3.10 2.52 11.25
N ALA A 83 -3.93 3.17 12.08
CA ALA A 83 -4.24 4.60 11.96
C ALA A 83 -3.01 5.50 12.00
N GLU A 84 -2.05 5.20 12.89
CA GLU A 84 -0.83 5.98 13.04
C GLU A 84 0.10 5.90 11.82
N ALA A 85 0.15 4.74 11.15
CA ALA A 85 0.89 4.59 9.90
C ALA A 85 0.25 5.45 8.80
N ILE A 86 -1.07 5.38 8.66
CA ILE A 86 -1.83 6.17 7.70
C ILE A 86 -1.69 7.68 7.95
N GLN A 87 -1.68 8.11 9.21
CA GLN A 87 -1.43 9.50 9.54
C GLN A 87 -0.03 9.93 9.08
N ALA A 88 1.01 9.17 9.45
CA ALA A 88 2.38 9.46 9.05
C ALA A 88 2.55 9.47 7.52
N HIS A 89 1.85 8.60 6.79
CA HIS A 89 1.87 8.60 5.32
C HIS A 89 1.24 9.84 4.71
N ASN A 90 0.06 10.26 5.21
CA ASN A 90 -0.58 11.48 4.72
C ASN A 90 0.27 12.74 5.01
N GLU A 91 1.07 12.74 6.07
CA GLU A 91 2.00 13.81 6.40
C GLU A 91 3.24 13.82 5.49
N ASN A 92 3.84 12.65 5.22
CA ASN A 92 5.09 12.54 4.46
C ASN A 92 4.92 12.44 2.94
N PHE A 93 3.76 11.96 2.46
CA PHE A 93 3.50 11.64 1.06
C PHE A 93 2.20 12.27 0.57
N SER A 94 2.09 13.60 0.71
CA SER A 94 0.88 14.37 0.42
C SER A 94 0.39 14.31 -1.03
N GLN A 95 1.22 13.86 -1.97
CA GLN A 95 0.83 13.61 -3.37
C GLN A 95 -0.04 12.37 -3.56
N TYR A 96 -0.08 11.49 -2.55
CA TYR A 96 -0.88 10.26 -2.57
C TYR A 96 -2.00 10.34 -1.52
N ARG A 97 -2.96 9.40 -1.62
CA ARG A 97 -4.06 9.31 -0.67
C ARG A 97 -3.89 8.07 0.20
N PHE A 98 -3.99 8.22 1.51
CA PHE A 98 -4.01 7.11 2.46
C PHE A 98 -5.28 7.13 3.31
N THR A 99 -5.84 5.97 3.64
CA THR A 99 -7.08 5.88 4.42
C THR A 99 -7.06 4.70 5.38
N GLU A 100 -7.40 4.94 6.64
CA GLU A 100 -7.57 3.87 7.62
C GLU A 100 -8.72 2.96 7.18
N PHE A 101 -8.44 1.66 7.07
CA PHE A 101 -9.41 0.70 6.55
C PHE A 101 -9.21 -0.70 7.11
N ASN A 102 -10.25 -1.24 7.73
CA ASN A 102 -10.30 -2.64 8.11
C ASN A 102 -10.89 -3.47 6.97
N ALA A 103 -10.03 -4.13 6.19
CA ALA A 103 -10.45 -4.91 5.03
C ALA A 103 -11.38 -6.09 5.38
N VAL A 104 -11.25 -6.66 6.57
CA VAL A 104 -12.08 -7.80 7.01
C VAL A 104 -13.48 -7.33 7.39
N LEU A 105 -13.59 -6.33 8.26
CA LEU A 105 -14.90 -5.90 8.77
C LEU A 105 -15.66 -5.01 7.79
N THR A 106 -14.96 -4.17 7.03
CA THR A 106 -15.63 -3.17 6.19
C THR A 106 -16.26 -3.79 4.94
N LEU A 107 -15.64 -4.84 4.38
CA LEU A 107 -16.19 -5.56 3.22
C LEU A 107 -17.41 -6.42 3.59
N HIS A 108 -17.53 -6.88 4.84
CA HIS A 108 -18.69 -7.64 5.29
C HIS A 108 -19.95 -6.77 5.48
N HIS A 109 -19.81 -5.46 5.73
CA HIS A 109 -20.94 -4.57 6.03
C HIS A 109 -21.27 -3.56 4.93
N LYS A 110 -20.40 -3.36 3.94
CA LYS A 110 -20.67 -2.47 2.79
C LYS A 110 -20.15 -3.08 1.50
N GLN A 111 -20.99 -3.05 0.47
CA GLN A 111 -20.58 -3.26 -0.91
C GLN A 111 -19.74 -2.04 -1.33
N ILE A 112 -18.42 -2.10 -1.11
CA ILE A 112 -17.53 -1.04 -1.54
C ILE A 112 -17.38 -1.18 -3.05
N SER A 113 -17.95 -0.23 -3.80
CA SER A 113 -17.72 -0.14 -5.23
C SER A 113 -16.38 0.56 -5.48
N PHE A 114 -15.35 -0.22 -5.80
CA PHE A 114 -14.13 0.32 -6.39
C PHE A 114 -14.42 0.66 -7.86
N SER A 115 -14.46 1.95 -8.20
CA SER A 115 -14.59 2.37 -9.59
C SER A 115 -13.24 2.24 -10.29
N ALA A 116 -13.02 1.11 -10.97
CA ALA A 116 -11.94 1.00 -11.93
C ALA A 116 -12.35 1.79 -13.19
N LYS A 117 -11.87 3.02 -13.34
CA LYS A 117 -11.98 3.72 -14.62
C LYS A 117 -10.89 3.19 -15.53
N LYS A 118 -11.26 2.64 -16.69
CA LYS A 118 -10.28 2.38 -17.76
C LYS A 118 -9.60 3.69 -18.09
N CYS A 119 -8.28 3.64 -18.18
CA CYS A 119 -7.51 4.79 -18.60
C CYS A 119 -7.85 5.10 -20.06
N SER A 120 -8.18 6.35 -20.35
CA SER A 120 -8.36 6.83 -21.72
C SER A 120 -7.07 6.53 -22.49
N ALA A 121 -7.16 5.94 -23.68
CA ALA A 121 -6.01 5.86 -24.56
C ALA A 121 -5.53 7.29 -24.86
N ILE A 122 -4.24 7.55 -24.67
CA ILE A 122 -3.59 8.78 -25.16
C ILE A 122 -3.55 8.71 -26.68
#